data_AF-D8FW59-F1
#
_entry.id   AF-D8FW59-F1
#
_cell.length_a   1.000
_cell.length_b   1.000
_cell.length_c   1.000
_cell.angle_alpha   90.00
_cell.angle_beta   90.00
_cell.angle_gamma   90.00
#
_symmetry.space_group_name_H-M   'P 1'
#
loop_
_entity.id
_entity.type
_entity.pdbx_description
1 polymer ?
#
loop_
_entity_poly.entity_id
_entity_poly.type
_entity_poly.pdbx_seq_one_letter_code
_entity_poly.pdbx_strand_id
1 'polypeptide(L)'
;MKLLKLGITGLIAVVTVLGIGDFQYSPNTKYLITNYAALAQIPTERKAEADRLFQQGMQQSLSSQFQAALKSWQQALTIYREIKDPKGEMDALRNLSNTYFQIGNYDRGFEYQQQSLAIEREMKRQQEEGNDGTAIPN
;
A
#
# COMPACT_ATOMS: atom_id res chain seq x y z
N MET A 1 -12.27 -8.40 -30.38
CA MET A 1 -13.33 -7.51 -29.87
C MET A 1 -13.17 -7.41 -28.36
N LYS A 2 -13.30 -6.18 -27.82
CA LYS A 2 -12.93 -5.77 -26.46
C LYS A 2 -13.80 -6.42 -25.37
N LEU A 3 -13.19 -6.54 -24.19
CA LEU A 3 -13.72 -6.97 -22.89
C LEU A 3 -15.10 -6.41 -22.54
N LEU A 4 -15.96 -7.26 -21.97
CA LEU A 4 -16.98 -6.83 -21.02
C LEU A 4 -16.81 -7.63 -19.72
N LYS A 5 -16.04 -7.07 -18.78
CA LYS A 5 -16.04 -7.54 -17.39
C LYS A 5 -17.36 -7.08 -16.77
N LEU A 6 -18.39 -7.92 -16.87
CA LEU A 6 -19.66 -7.68 -16.19
C LEU A 6 -19.43 -7.92 -14.69
N GLY A 7 -19.26 -6.84 -13.94
CA GLY A 7 -19.03 -6.85 -12.50
C GLY A 7 -20.20 -7.52 -11.77
N ILE A 8 -19.84 -8.41 -10.86
CA ILE A 8 -20.70 -9.13 -9.90
C ILE A 8 -21.59 -8.17 -9.08
N THR A 9 -21.28 -6.87 -9.08
CA THR A 9 -22.05 -5.78 -8.49
C THR A 9 -23.47 -5.63 -9.06
N GLY A 10 -23.72 -6.10 -10.29
CA GLY A 10 -25.05 -6.00 -10.92
C GLY A 10 -26.10 -7.00 -10.40
N LEU A 11 -25.69 -8.10 -9.74
CA LEU A 11 -26.63 -9.16 -9.35
C LEU A 11 -27.26 -8.93 -7.96
N ILE A 12 -26.62 -8.14 -7.09
CA ILE A 12 -27.07 -7.96 -5.69
C ILE A 12 -28.15 -6.86 -5.58
N ALA A 13 -28.14 -5.86 -6.46
CA ALA A 13 -29.11 -4.75 -6.39
C ALA A 13 -30.50 -5.07 -6.97
N VAL A 14 -30.63 -6.12 -7.80
CA VAL A 14 -31.91 -6.44 -8.48
C VAL A 14 -32.87 -7.23 -7.57
N VAL A 15 -32.39 -7.82 -6.47
CA VAL A 15 -33.24 -8.71 -5.63
C VAL A 15 -34.07 -7.95 -4.58
N THR A 16 -33.83 -6.66 -4.33
CA THR A 16 -34.48 -5.96 -3.20
C THR A 16 -35.79 -5.21 -3.52
N VAL A 17 -36.30 -5.18 -4.75
CA VAL A 17 -37.43 -4.27 -5.10
C VAL A 17 -38.67 -4.97 -5.72
N LEU A 18 -38.85 -6.28 -5.60
CA LEU A 18 -40.13 -6.90 -5.97
C LEU A 18 -40.61 -7.85 -4.88
N GLY A 19 -41.52 -7.35 -4.04
CA GLY A 19 -42.25 -8.15 -3.06
C GLY A 19 -43.11 -9.19 -3.76
N ILE A 20 -42.64 -10.44 -3.78
CA ILE A 20 -43.45 -11.62 -4.11
C ILE A 20 -42.92 -12.81 -3.30
N GLY A 21 -43.75 -13.30 -2.37
CA GLY A 21 -43.77 -14.69 -1.86
C GLY A 21 -42.54 -15.22 -1.12
N ASP A 22 -42.71 -15.46 0.18
CA ASP A 22 -42.00 -16.43 1.05
C ASP A 22 -40.85 -17.22 0.42
N PHE A 23 -39.69 -16.59 0.25
CA PHE A 23 -38.42 -17.30 0.09
C PHE A 23 -37.75 -17.31 1.47
N GLN A 24 -37.64 -18.47 2.10
CA GLN A 24 -36.81 -18.61 3.29
C GLN A 24 -35.35 -18.34 2.90
N TYR A 25 -34.93 -17.09 3.08
CA TYR A 25 -33.55 -16.66 2.94
C TYR A 25 -32.76 -17.24 4.12
N SER A 26 -32.08 -18.37 3.90
CA SER A 26 -31.13 -18.89 4.88
C SER A 26 -29.91 -17.95 4.89
N PRO A 27 -29.61 -17.26 6.00
CA PRO A 27 -28.51 -16.32 6.06
C PRO A 27 -27.20 -17.11 6.20
N ASN A 28 -26.68 -17.64 5.11
CA ASN A 28 -25.25 -17.95 5.00
C ASN A 28 -24.44 -16.65 4.81
N THR A 29 -24.80 -15.61 5.57
CA THR A 29 -24.12 -14.32 5.63
C THR A 29 -22.71 -14.46 6.20
N LYS A 30 -22.43 -15.52 6.96
CA LYS A 30 -21.07 -15.83 7.47
C LYS A 30 -20.03 -15.87 6.35
N TYR A 31 -20.33 -16.46 5.19
CA TYR A 31 -19.37 -16.55 4.09
C TYR A 31 -19.19 -15.24 3.32
N LEU A 32 -20.27 -14.46 3.19
CA LEU A 32 -20.21 -13.16 2.52
C LEU A 32 -19.47 -12.15 3.40
N ILE A 33 -19.86 -11.99 4.66
CA ILE A 33 -19.25 -11.02 5.59
C ILE A 33 -17.77 -11.34 5.82
N THR A 34 -17.39 -12.61 6.00
CA THR A 34 -15.98 -12.99 6.18
C THR A 34 -15.14 -12.72 4.93
N ASN A 35 -15.65 -12.94 3.72
CA ASN A 35 -14.90 -12.60 2.50
C ASN A 35 -14.68 -11.09 2.33
N TYR A 36 -15.71 -10.27 2.57
CA TYR A 36 -15.57 -8.81 2.49
C TYR A 36 -14.66 -8.24 3.58
N ALA A 37 -14.77 -8.75 4.82
CA ALA A 37 -13.89 -8.38 5.92
C ALA A 37 -12.44 -8.80 5.66
N ALA A 38 -12.21 -10.03 5.19
CA ALA A 38 -10.87 -10.52 4.84
C ALA A 38 -10.21 -9.66 3.75
N LEU A 39 -10.94 -9.31 2.68
CA LEU A 39 -10.41 -8.46 1.60
C LEU A 39 -10.05 -7.04 2.08
N ALA A 40 -10.84 -6.45 2.99
CA ALA A 40 -10.53 -5.16 3.60
C ALA A 40 -9.35 -5.23 4.60
N GLN A 41 -9.13 -6.42 5.20
CA GLN A 41 -8.08 -6.64 6.19
C GLN A 41 -6.70 -6.87 5.56
N ILE A 42 -6.64 -7.45 4.36
CA ILE A 42 -5.37 -7.80 3.68
C ILE A 42 -4.41 -6.60 3.56
N PRO A 43 -4.80 -5.40 3.10
CA PRO A 43 -3.89 -4.24 3.07
C PRO A 43 -3.40 -3.84 4.47
N THR A 44 -4.24 -3.98 5.49
CA THR A 44 -3.93 -3.61 6.88
C THR A 44 -2.92 -4.57 7.51
N GLU A 45 -3.11 -5.88 7.33
CA GLU A 45 -2.20 -6.91 7.84
C GLU A 45 -0.84 -6.84 7.14
N ARG A 46 -0.85 -6.69 5.81
CA ARG A 46 0.38 -6.51 5.03
C ARG A 46 1.12 -5.23 5.44
N LYS A 47 0.41 -4.13 5.69
CA LYS A 47 1.04 -2.92 6.22
C LYS A 47 1.68 -3.17 7.59
N ALA A 48 1.00 -3.85 8.49
CA ALA A 48 1.56 -4.17 9.81
C ALA A 48 2.81 -5.06 9.71
N GLU A 49 2.85 -6.01 8.78
CA GLU A 49 4.03 -6.82 8.47
C GLU A 49 5.19 -5.95 7.96
N ALA A 50 4.92 -5.05 7.00
CA ALA A 50 5.91 -4.12 6.48
C ALA A 50 6.48 -3.21 7.58
N ASP A 51 5.62 -2.65 8.42
CA ASP A 51 6.02 -1.78 9.54
C ASP A 51 6.93 -2.53 10.53
N ARG A 52 6.65 -3.81 10.82
CA ARG A 52 7.52 -4.64 11.68
C ARG A 52 8.90 -4.87 11.06
N LEU A 53 8.94 -5.23 9.78
CA LEU A 53 10.21 -5.41 9.05
C LEU A 53 11.01 -4.11 8.98
N PHE A 54 10.32 -2.98 8.78
CA PHE A 54 10.94 -1.67 8.77
C PHE A 54 11.59 -1.33 10.12
N GLN A 55 10.86 -1.55 11.22
CA GLN A 55 11.39 -1.34 12.58
C GLN A 55 12.56 -2.29 12.89
N GLN A 56 12.47 -3.55 12.46
CA GLN A 56 13.59 -4.49 12.58
C GLN A 56 14.84 -3.98 11.85
N GLY A 57 14.68 -3.44 10.62
CA GLY A 57 15.77 -2.82 9.88
C GLY A 57 16.40 -1.65 10.62
N MET A 58 15.58 -0.80 11.26
CA MET A 58 16.09 0.28 12.11
C MET A 58 16.94 -0.23 13.27
N GLN A 59 16.45 -1.23 14.02
CA GLN A 59 17.17 -1.82 15.15
C GLN A 59 18.51 -2.45 14.72
N GLN A 60 18.50 -3.14 13.59
CA GLN A 60 19.71 -3.73 13.00
C GLN A 60 20.71 -2.66 12.60
N SER A 61 20.26 -1.55 11.98
CA SER A 61 21.13 -0.44 11.60
C SER A 61 21.74 0.25 12.83
N LEU A 62 20.97 0.47 13.89
CA LEU A 62 21.48 1.02 15.16
C LEU A 62 22.56 0.12 15.78
N SER A 63 22.43 -1.20 15.57
CA SER A 63 23.41 -2.19 16.02
C SER A 63 24.56 -2.41 15.01
N SER A 64 24.71 -1.55 13.99
CA SER A 64 25.69 -1.67 12.90
C SER A 64 25.60 -2.97 12.08
N GLN A 65 24.48 -3.70 12.15
CA GLN A 65 24.22 -4.91 11.37
C GLN A 65 23.68 -4.55 9.98
N PHE A 66 24.47 -3.80 9.20
CA PHE A 66 24.02 -3.17 7.95
C PHE A 66 23.46 -4.17 6.93
N GLN A 67 24.08 -5.34 6.76
CA GLN A 67 23.59 -6.35 5.83
C GLN A 67 22.22 -6.92 6.22
N ALA A 68 21.95 -7.05 7.52
CA ALA A 68 20.66 -7.49 8.01
C ALA A 68 19.61 -6.39 7.82
N ALA A 69 19.97 -5.14 8.12
CA ALA A 69 19.10 -3.98 7.94
C ALA A 69 18.65 -3.82 6.47
N LEU A 70 19.60 -3.94 5.53
CA LEU A 70 19.31 -3.90 4.09
C LEU A 70 18.28 -4.96 3.68
N LYS A 71 18.37 -6.18 4.19
CA LYS A 71 17.39 -7.25 3.90
C LYS A 71 16.00 -6.88 4.44
N SER A 72 15.93 -6.45 5.70
CA SER A 72 14.66 -6.10 6.36
C SER A 72 13.96 -4.94 5.65
N TRP A 73 14.69 -3.88 5.29
CA TRP A 73 14.09 -2.77 4.54
C TRP A 73 13.72 -3.13 3.11
N GLN A 74 14.45 -4.02 2.44
CA GLN A 74 14.07 -4.49 1.10
C GLN A 74 12.77 -5.30 1.12
N GLN A 75 12.58 -6.13 2.15
CA GLN A 75 11.33 -6.86 2.35
C GLN A 75 10.18 -5.88 2.65
N ALA A 76 10.36 -4.94 3.58
CA ALA A 76 9.36 -3.90 3.86
C ALA A 76 9.00 -3.09 2.61
N LEU A 77 10.00 -2.66 1.83
CA LEU A 77 9.83 -1.94 0.57
C LEU A 77 8.95 -2.70 -0.42
N THR A 78 9.16 -4.01 -0.54
CA THR A 78 8.37 -4.86 -1.44
C THR A 78 6.91 -4.84 -1.04
N ILE A 79 6.61 -4.94 0.25
CA ILE A 79 5.24 -4.92 0.76
C ILE A 79 4.61 -3.53 0.62
N TYR A 80 5.33 -2.44 0.95
CA TYR A 80 4.81 -1.08 0.77
C TYR A 80 4.43 -0.79 -0.68
N ARG A 81 5.21 -1.29 -1.65
CA ARG A 81 4.86 -1.23 -3.09
C ARG A 81 3.61 -2.02 -3.43
N GLU A 82 3.47 -3.24 -2.91
CA GLU A 82 2.30 -4.08 -3.16
C GLU A 82 0.99 -3.44 -2.65
N ILE A 83 1.04 -2.84 -1.45
CA ILE A 83 -0.13 -2.18 -0.86
C ILE A 83 -0.30 -0.72 -1.31
N LYS A 84 0.61 -0.22 -2.15
CA LYS A 84 0.63 1.16 -2.65
C LYS A 84 0.66 2.20 -1.52
N ASP A 85 1.53 1.99 -0.53
CA ASP A 85 1.83 2.96 0.54
C ASP A 85 3.05 3.80 0.13
N PRO A 86 2.84 5.00 -0.47
CA PRO A 86 3.95 5.83 -0.95
C PRO A 86 4.83 6.33 0.19
N LYS A 87 4.26 6.54 1.38
CA LYS A 87 5.02 7.05 2.53
C LYS A 87 5.95 5.97 3.07
N GLY A 88 5.44 4.75 3.27
CA GLY A 88 6.25 3.60 3.67
C GLY A 88 7.32 3.26 2.62
N GLU A 89 6.98 3.29 1.34
CA GLU A 89 7.93 3.08 0.23
C GLU A 89 9.08 4.09 0.28
N MET A 90 8.77 5.39 0.37
CA MET A 90 9.77 6.46 0.45
C MET A 90 10.70 6.29 1.66
N ASP A 91 10.15 5.98 2.84
CA ASP A 91 10.94 5.84 4.06
C ASP A 91 11.88 4.62 3.97
N ALA A 92 11.43 3.50 3.40
CA ALA A 92 12.28 2.32 3.18
C ALA A 92 13.43 2.62 2.19
N LEU A 93 13.14 3.31 1.09
CA LEU A 93 14.15 3.73 0.10
C LEU A 93 15.21 4.65 0.71
N ARG A 94 14.80 5.62 1.56
CA ARG A 94 15.75 6.50 2.26
C ARG A 94 16.69 5.74 3.18
N ASN A 95 16.19 4.76 3.91
CA ASN A 95 17.02 3.96 4.81
C ASN A 95 17.98 3.05 4.03
N LEU A 96 17.52 2.42 2.95
CA LEU A 96 18.39 1.67 2.03
C LEU A 96 19.52 2.55 1.48
N SER A 97 19.17 3.74 0.96
CA SER A 97 20.13 4.75 0.48
C SER A 97 21.21 5.07 1.52
N ASN A 98 20.78 5.48 2.71
CA ASN A 98 21.67 5.85 3.81
C ASN A 98 22.62 4.72 4.20
N THR A 99 22.13 3.48 4.24
CA THR A 99 22.98 2.35 4.62
C THR A 99 23.93 1.94 3.51
N TYR A 100 23.54 2.04 2.24
CA TYR A 100 24.47 1.86 1.13
C TYR A 100 25.59 2.91 1.13
N PHE A 101 25.29 4.16 1.47
CA PHE A 101 26.30 5.19 1.68
C PHE A 101 27.24 4.87 2.85
N GLN A 102 26.72 4.37 3.98
CA GLN A 102 27.54 3.99 5.13
C GLN A 102 28.52 2.85 4.83
N ILE A 103 28.14 1.88 3.99
CA ILE A 103 29.00 0.76 3.60
C ILE A 103 29.86 1.05 2.36
N GLY A 104 29.84 2.28 1.84
CA GLY A 104 30.68 2.73 0.73
C GLY A 104 30.20 2.34 -0.68
N ASN A 105 28.98 1.80 -0.82
CA ASN A 105 28.39 1.51 -2.14
C ASN A 105 27.52 2.70 -2.58
N TYR A 106 28.18 3.74 -3.08
CA TYR A 106 27.53 4.99 -3.46
C TYR A 106 26.57 4.82 -4.64
N ASP A 107 26.89 3.97 -5.62
CA ASP A 107 26.05 3.75 -6.80
C ASP A 107 24.63 3.30 -6.41
N ARG A 108 24.54 2.27 -5.57
CA ARG A 108 23.24 1.81 -5.04
C ARG A 108 22.59 2.85 -4.14
N GLY A 109 23.38 3.55 -3.31
CA GLY A 109 22.88 4.61 -2.45
C GLY A 109 22.15 5.70 -3.25
N PHE A 110 22.78 6.19 -4.32
CA PHE A 110 22.19 7.17 -5.23
C PHE A 110 20.95 6.64 -5.94
N GLU A 111 20.95 5.39 -6.40
CA GLU A 111 19.76 4.79 -7.03
C GLU A 111 18.54 4.84 -6.11
N TYR A 112 18.68 4.40 -4.86
CA TYR A 112 17.59 4.42 -3.89
C TYR A 112 17.20 5.84 -3.47
N GLN A 113 18.17 6.75 -3.35
CA GLN A 113 17.91 8.16 -3.07
C GLN A 113 17.03 8.79 -4.16
N GLN A 114 17.35 8.53 -5.44
CA GLN A 114 16.60 9.08 -6.57
C GLN A 114 15.17 8.54 -6.60
N GLN A 115 14.96 7.25 -6.31
CA GLN A 115 13.62 6.68 -6.19
C GLN A 115 12.82 7.35 -5.06
N SER A 116 13.41 7.54 -3.88
CA SER A 116 12.75 8.23 -2.76
C SER A 116 12.35 9.67 -3.11
N LEU A 117 13.22 10.42 -3.80
CA LEU A 117 12.95 11.81 -4.18
C LEU A 117 11.84 11.91 -5.24
N ALA A 118 11.74 10.92 -6.13
CA ALA A 118 10.65 10.88 -7.10
C ALA A 118 9.28 10.76 -6.42
N ILE A 119 9.18 9.90 -5.39
CA ILE A 119 7.96 9.74 -4.60
C ILE A 119 7.64 11.01 -3.81
N GLU A 120 8.65 11.61 -3.16
CA GLU A 120 8.45 12.85 -2.39
C GLU A 120 7.88 13.98 -3.28
N ARG A 121 8.39 14.11 -4.51
CA ARG A 121 7.89 15.09 -5.50
C ARG A 121 6.45 14.82 -5.91
N GLU A 122 6.10 13.56 -6.15
CA GLU A 122 4.74 13.16 -6.48
C GLU A 122 3.78 13.51 -5.33
N MET A 123 4.15 13.18 -4.09
CA MET A 123 3.33 13.49 -2.91
C MET A 123 3.14 14.99 -2.72
N LYS A 124 4.19 15.81 -2.93
CA LYS A 124 4.09 17.28 -2.85
C LYS A 124 3.15 17.85 -3.89
N ARG A 125 3.27 17.40 -5.15
CA ARG A 125 2.38 17.84 -6.23
C ARG A 125 0.91 17.55 -5.93
N GLN A 126 0.61 16.36 -5.42
CA GLN A 126 -0.76 15.99 -5.06
C GLN A 126 -1.33 16.86 -3.92
N GLN A 127 -0.49 17.29 -2.97
CA GLN A 127 -0.89 18.21 -1.92
C GLN A 127 -1.18 19.62 -2.47
N GLU A 128 -0.37 20.09 -3.43
CA GLU A 128 -0.55 21.39 -4.07
C GLU A 128 -1.81 21.42 -4.96
N GLU A 129 -2.04 20.39 -5.78
CA GLU A 129 -3.24 20.25 -6.62
C GLU A 129 -4.53 20.15 -5.77
N GLY A 130 -4.47 19.46 -4.63
CA GLY A 130 -5.58 19.40 -3.69
C GLY A 130 -5.91 20.74 -3.03
N ASN A 131 -4.95 21.66 -2.98
CA ASN A 131 -5.10 22.98 -2.37
C ASN A 131 -5.52 24.07 -3.39
N ASP A 132 -5.23 23.86 -4.67
CA ASP A 132 -5.60 24.76 -5.79
C ASP A 132 -7.08 24.62 -6.22
N GLY A 133 -7.75 23.53 -5.82
CA GLY A 133 -9.16 23.25 -6.13
C GLY A 133 -10.23 24.18 -5.50
N THR A 134 -9.83 25.30 -4.89
CA THR A 134 -10.76 26.36 -4.42
C THR A 134 -10.77 27.61 -5.29
N ALA A 135 -10.01 27.64 -6.39
CA ALA A 135 -10.11 28.71 -7.37
C ALA A 135 -11.44 28.60 -8.14
N ILE A 136 -12.48 29.25 -7.62
CA ILE A 136 -13.72 29.52 -8.37
C ILE A 136 -13.32 30.30 -9.63
N PRO A 137 -13.54 29.77 -10.84
CA PRO A 137 -13.34 30.56 -12.05
C PRO A 137 -14.38 31.69 -12.09
N ASN A 138 -13.88 32.90 -12.30
CA ASN A 138 -14.65 34.14 -12.50
C ASN A 138 -15.49 34.08 -13.77
#